data_AF-A0A166JH13-F1
#
_entry.id   AF-A0A166JH13-F1
#
_cell.length_a   1.000
_cell.length_b   1.000
_cell.length_c   1.000
_cell.angle_alpha   90.00
_cell.angle_beta   90.00
_cell.angle_gamma   90.00
#
_symmetry.space_group_name_H-M   'P 1'
#
loop_
_entity.id
_entity.type
_entity.pdbx_description
1 polymer ?
#
loop_
_entity_poly.entity_id
_entity_poly.type
_entity_poly.pdbx_seq_one_letter_code
_entity_poly.pdbx_strand_id
1 'polypeptide(L)'
;MNRLADLLFYAWFHLDDSDASTLRAVDALCGFIHREPAHGLKWSNIFAADGLAVSSLVSEYGPQELVQRVKSALESTTRHLGMTKPLRAREWGLYKLLLLVLMLPGICCHVKCRRFLVKYDILPAIDDMAVAFSDQQSCWPVMASVFLSIEEHHRSPDGTPGTYESNIEPKLFGCILMDGIFRVYANCVETLPEEGNRELLVEIFKRHPASSAPLRMQYGFWTRAQPTFWYMCLVGLRSAAYREYGKPAHKDILFLEQSWIEWGEKARIDEKSAKIKHESERIRFCHSGNCPRRSGRGGGLVLSDRPLLACRGCGEARYCDKICQKRAWQEGHRESCRRLPAP
;
A
#
# COMPACT_ATOMS: atom_id res chain seq x y z
N MET A 1 -20.04 -8.79 -17.64
CA MET A 1 -18.91 -8.77 -16.69
C MET A 1 -19.26 -8.10 -15.36
N ASN A 2 -20.25 -7.18 -15.29
CA ASN A 2 -20.88 -6.72 -14.02
C ASN A 2 -21.29 -7.86 -13.07
N ARG A 3 -21.65 -9.03 -13.64
CA ARG A 3 -21.99 -10.24 -12.89
C ARG A 3 -20.88 -10.79 -12.00
N LEU A 4 -19.60 -10.41 -12.16
CA LEU A 4 -18.53 -10.95 -11.31
C LEU A 4 -18.55 -10.30 -9.92
N ALA A 5 -18.73 -8.99 -9.84
CA ALA A 5 -18.93 -8.28 -8.57
C ALA A 5 -20.25 -8.73 -7.94
N ASP A 6 -21.32 -8.86 -8.73
CA ASP A 6 -22.60 -9.38 -8.26
C ASP A 6 -22.50 -10.84 -7.81
N LEU A 7 -21.76 -11.72 -8.50
CA LEU A 7 -21.52 -13.11 -8.07
C LEU A 7 -20.65 -13.16 -6.82
N LEU A 8 -19.65 -12.30 -6.71
CA LEU A 8 -18.78 -12.23 -5.54
C LEU A 8 -19.57 -11.77 -4.33
N PHE A 9 -20.41 -10.76 -4.52
CA PHE A 9 -21.30 -10.28 -3.48
C PHE A 9 -22.37 -11.32 -3.15
N TYR A 10 -23.03 -11.95 -4.13
CA TYR A 10 -24.02 -13.01 -3.95
C TYR A 10 -23.44 -14.26 -3.27
N ALA A 11 -22.29 -14.76 -3.73
CA ALA A 11 -21.60 -15.91 -3.16
C ALA A 11 -21.06 -15.63 -1.75
N TRP A 12 -20.67 -14.38 -1.47
CA TRP A 12 -20.32 -13.93 -0.12
C TRP A 12 -21.55 -13.71 0.78
N PHE A 13 -22.66 -13.30 0.18
CA PHE A 13 -23.89 -12.93 0.88
C PHE A 13 -24.72 -14.15 1.30
N HIS A 14 -24.71 -15.22 0.51
CA HIS A 14 -25.34 -16.51 0.84
C HIS A 14 -24.41 -17.46 1.64
N LEU A 15 -23.38 -16.91 2.28
CA LEU A 15 -22.50 -17.60 3.24
C LEU A 15 -23.20 -17.81 4.59
N ASP A 16 -24.31 -18.52 4.61
CA ASP A 16 -24.65 -19.27 5.81
C ASP A 16 -23.97 -20.63 5.66
N ASP A 17 -22.94 -20.84 6.48
CA ASP A 17 -22.05 -22.00 6.58
C ASP A 17 -20.80 -22.08 5.69
N SER A 18 -19.72 -22.43 6.40
CA SER A 18 -18.32 -22.54 6.01
C SER A 18 -18.04 -23.71 5.06
N ASP A 19 -18.79 -23.85 3.97
CA ASP A 19 -18.66 -25.03 3.13
C ASP A 19 -17.39 -24.95 2.25
N ALA A 20 -16.67 -26.08 2.16
CA ALA A 20 -15.35 -26.14 1.53
C ALA A 20 -15.38 -25.79 0.02
N SER A 21 -16.55 -25.87 -0.61
CA SER A 21 -16.87 -25.42 -1.96
C SER A 21 -16.71 -23.92 -2.15
N THR A 22 -17.10 -23.12 -1.15
CA THR A 22 -17.06 -21.66 -1.26
C THR A 22 -15.66 -21.11 -1.07
N LEU A 23 -14.89 -21.68 -0.14
CA LEU A 23 -13.45 -21.40 -0.04
C LEU A 23 -12.73 -21.79 -1.34
N ARG A 24 -13.12 -22.89 -2.01
CA ARG A 24 -12.58 -23.25 -3.33
C ARG A 24 -12.96 -22.26 -4.42
N ALA A 25 -14.18 -21.70 -4.39
CA ALA A 25 -14.60 -20.68 -5.35
C ALA A 25 -13.84 -19.35 -5.15
N VAL A 26 -13.65 -18.93 -3.89
CA VAL A 26 -12.82 -17.76 -3.56
C VAL A 26 -11.37 -17.99 -3.93
N ASP A 27 -10.78 -19.14 -3.57
CA ASP A 27 -9.41 -19.51 -3.96
C ASP A 27 -9.26 -19.55 -5.50
N ALA A 28 -10.26 -20.05 -6.24
CA ALA A 28 -10.24 -20.06 -7.70
C ALA A 28 -10.30 -18.64 -8.30
N LEU A 29 -11.10 -17.74 -7.71
CA LEU A 29 -11.24 -16.34 -8.11
C LEU A 29 -10.00 -15.52 -7.79
N CYS A 30 -9.46 -15.64 -6.57
CA CYS A 30 -8.20 -15.02 -6.19
C CYS A 30 -7.05 -15.55 -7.04
N GLY A 31 -7.02 -16.85 -7.33
CA GLY A 31 -6.08 -17.48 -8.25
C GLY A 31 -6.24 -17.03 -9.70
N PHE A 32 -7.44 -16.62 -10.12
CA PHE A 32 -7.68 -16.01 -11.43
C PHE A 32 -7.13 -14.58 -11.48
N ILE A 33 -7.43 -13.75 -10.47
CA ILE A 33 -6.92 -12.36 -10.39
C ILE A 33 -5.38 -12.34 -10.26
N HIS A 34 -4.80 -13.29 -9.51
CA HIS A 34 -3.34 -13.38 -9.36
C HIS A 34 -2.60 -13.83 -10.62
N ARG A 35 -3.22 -14.63 -11.50
CA ARG A 35 -2.57 -15.16 -12.70
C ARG A 35 -2.57 -14.18 -13.87
N GLU A 36 -3.49 -13.23 -13.90
CA GLU A 36 -3.57 -12.20 -14.94
C GLU A 36 -3.77 -10.78 -14.39
N PRO A 37 -2.80 -10.23 -13.62
CA PRO A 37 -2.94 -8.90 -13.05
C PRO A 37 -2.96 -7.76 -14.10
N ALA A 38 -2.47 -7.99 -15.32
CA ALA A 38 -2.10 -6.92 -16.24
C ALA A 38 -2.59 -7.04 -17.71
N HIS A 39 -3.19 -8.15 -18.18
CA HIS A 39 -3.36 -8.36 -19.63
C HIS A 39 -4.77 -8.64 -20.17
N GLY A 40 -5.84 -8.50 -19.37
CA GLY A 40 -7.19 -8.69 -19.91
C GLY A 40 -8.36 -8.18 -19.08
N LEU A 41 -8.19 -8.03 -17.76
CA LEU A 41 -9.23 -7.42 -16.93
C LEU A 41 -9.26 -5.90 -17.14
N LYS A 42 -10.21 -5.43 -17.95
CA LYS A 42 -10.65 -4.04 -17.92
C LYS A 42 -11.43 -3.82 -16.62
N TRP A 43 -10.76 -3.39 -15.56
CA TRP A 43 -11.38 -3.09 -14.25
C TRP A 43 -12.56 -2.12 -14.37
N SER A 44 -12.53 -1.22 -15.34
CA SER A 44 -13.65 -0.34 -15.71
C SER A 44 -14.95 -1.10 -16.04
N ASN A 45 -14.88 -2.37 -16.47
CA ASN A 45 -16.03 -3.23 -16.76
C ASN A 45 -16.53 -4.04 -15.54
N ILE A 46 -15.87 -3.91 -14.39
CA ILE A 46 -16.20 -4.62 -13.14
C ILE A 46 -16.86 -3.67 -12.14
N PHE A 47 -16.49 -2.38 -12.14
CA PHE A 47 -17.17 -1.36 -11.36
C PHE A 47 -18.53 -1.04 -11.98
N ALA A 48 -19.61 -1.49 -11.35
CA ALA A 48 -20.95 -1.01 -11.70
C ALA A 48 -21.03 0.49 -11.35
N ALA A 49 -21.27 1.34 -12.34
CA ALA A 49 -21.24 2.80 -12.23
C ALA A 49 -22.30 3.39 -11.28
N ASP A 50 -23.26 2.58 -10.82
CA ASP A 50 -24.50 3.07 -10.22
C ASP A 50 -24.72 2.64 -8.76
N GLY A 51 -23.82 1.83 -8.17
CA GLY A 51 -24.00 1.34 -6.81
C GLY A 51 -25.32 0.58 -6.60
N LEU A 52 -25.94 0.05 -7.68
CA LEU A 52 -27.24 -0.63 -7.60
C LEU A 52 -27.18 -1.90 -6.76
N ALA A 53 -26.06 -2.62 -6.79
CA ALA A 53 -25.87 -3.81 -5.95
C ALA A 53 -25.92 -3.44 -4.47
N VAL A 54 -25.12 -2.45 -4.04
CA VAL A 54 -25.12 -1.96 -2.66
C VAL A 54 -26.47 -1.37 -2.28
N SER A 55 -27.11 -0.63 -3.18
CA SER A 55 -28.45 -0.06 -2.96
C SER A 55 -29.51 -1.14 -2.79
N SER A 56 -29.43 -2.23 -3.56
CA SER A 56 -30.34 -3.38 -3.45
C SER A 56 -30.17 -4.08 -2.10
N LEU A 57 -28.93 -4.30 -1.66
CA LEU A 57 -28.63 -4.92 -0.37
C LEU A 57 -29.03 -4.04 0.82
N VAL A 58 -28.81 -2.72 0.73
CA VAL A 58 -29.27 -1.77 1.75
C VAL A 58 -30.80 -1.74 1.79
N SER A 59 -31.47 -1.84 0.63
CA SER A 59 -32.93 -1.91 0.55
C SER A 59 -33.50 -3.20 1.13
N GLU A 60 -32.78 -4.32 0.98
CA GLU A 60 -33.25 -5.65 1.39
C GLU A 60 -33.03 -5.90 2.89
N TYR A 61 -31.85 -5.60 3.41
CA TYR A 61 -31.48 -5.91 4.80
C TYR A 61 -31.61 -4.73 5.75
N GLY A 62 -31.72 -3.53 5.19
CA GLY A 62 -31.55 -2.32 5.95
C GLY A 62 -30.07 -2.04 6.25
N PRO A 63 -29.74 -0.76 6.44
CA PRO A 63 -28.36 -0.31 6.63
C PRO A 63 -27.66 -1.00 7.82
N GLN A 64 -28.28 -1.05 9.00
CA GLN A 64 -27.66 -1.55 10.23
C GLN A 64 -27.26 -3.02 10.16
N GLU A 65 -28.19 -3.85 9.66
CA GLU A 65 -27.99 -5.29 9.55
C GLU A 65 -26.90 -5.60 8.52
N LEU A 66 -26.85 -4.87 7.41
CA LEU A 66 -25.78 -5.00 6.42
C LEU A 66 -24.40 -4.75 7.05
N VAL A 67 -24.24 -3.70 7.87
CA VAL A 67 -22.96 -3.46 8.58
C VAL A 67 -22.62 -4.57 9.54
N GLN A 68 -23.60 -4.98 10.36
CA GLN A 68 -23.37 -5.99 11.39
C GLN A 68 -22.95 -7.32 10.76
N ARG A 69 -23.51 -7.66 9.59
CA ARG A 69 -23.15 -8.84 8.80
C ARG A 69 -21.78 -8.72 8.14
N VAL A 70 -21.47 -7.58 7.51
CA VAL A 70 -20.11 -7.30 6.96
C VAL A 70 -19.07 -7.46 8.06
N LYS A 71 -19.32 -6.85 9.23
CA LYS A 71 -18.44 -6.89 10.40
C LYS A 71 -18.27 -8.32 10.93
N SER A 72 -19.38 -9.05 11.11
CA SER A 72 -19.35 -10.43 11.61
C SER A 72 -18.62 -11.38 10.64
N ALA A 73 -18.81 -11.19 9.33
CA ALA A 73 -18.08 -11.94 8.30
C ALA A 73 -16.57 -11.64 8.36
N LEU A 74 -16.18 -10.37 8.47
CA LEU A 74 -14.77 -9.96 8.63
C LEU A 74 -14.15 -10.53 9.92
N GLU A 75 -14.87 -10.49 11.04
CA GLU A 75 -14.40 -11.00 12.35
C GLU A 75 -14.33 -12.54 12.40
N SER A 76 -15.31 -13.25 11.84
CA SER A 76 -15.31 -14.71 11.73
C SER A 76 -14.15 -15.21 10.86
N THR A 77 -13.93 -14.52 9.73
CA THR A 77 -12.85 -14.82 8.79
C THR A 77 -11.48 -14.54 9.41
N THR A 78 -11.33 -13.42 10.14
CA THR A 78 -10.08 -13.11 10.87
C THR A 78 -9.73 -14.17 11.92
N ARG A 79 -10.74 -14.76 12.58
CA ARG A 79 -10.56 -15.87 13.54
C ARG A 79 -10.17 -17.19 12.87
N HIS A 80 -10.76 -17.51 11.72
CA HIS A 80 -10.43 -18.73 10.96
C HIS A 80 -9.04 -18.69 10.32
N LEU A 81 -8.52 -17.49 10.06
CA LEU A 81 -7.20 -17.27 9.46
C LEU A 81 -6.04 -17.33 10.48
N GLY A 82 -6.20 -18.03 11.60
CA GLY A 82 -5.10 -18.40 12.50
C GLY A 82 -3.89 -18.89 11.70
N MET A 83 -2.92 -18.00 11.54
CA MET A 83 -1.93 -17.99 10.47
C MET A 83 -1.07 -19.24 10.43
N THR A 84 -1.24 -20.10 9.42
CA THR A 84 -0.30 -21.20 9.17
C THR A 84 0.15 -21.36 7.72
N LYS A 85 -0.43 -20.66 6.73
CA LYS A 85 0.02 -20.75 5.31
C LYS A 85 0.10 -19.39 4.59
N PRO A 86 1.27 -18.99 4.06
CA PRO A 86 1.51 -17.66 3.50
C PRO A 86 0.80 -17.37 2.16
N LEU A 87 0.46 -18.40 1.36
CA LEU A 87 -0.25 -18.23 0.09
C LEU A 87 -1.69 -17.72 0.28
N ARG A 88 -2.42 -18.22 1.29
CA ARG A 88 -3.78 -17.76 1.60
C ARG A 88 -3.79 -16.31 2.08
N ALA A 89 -2.78 -15.86 2.84
CA ALA A 89 -2.72 -14.48 3.30
C ALA A 89 -2.69 -13.46 2.13
N ARG A 90 -2.14 -13.84 0.98
CA ARG A 90 -1.99 -13.00 -0.22
C ARG A 90 -3.29 -12.92 -1.04
N GLU A 91 -3.93 -14.06 -1.28
CA GLU A 91 -5.21 -14.19 -1.99
C GLU A 91 -6.35 -13.45 -1.26
N TRP A 92 -6.38 -13.58 0.07
CA TRP A 92 -7.40 -12.96 0.93
C TRP A 92 -7.21 -11.46 1.13
N GLY A 93 -5.97 -10.98 1.02
CA GLY A 93 -5.73 -9.55 1.04
C GLY A 93 -6.24 -8.88 -0.25
N LEU A 94 -6.15 -9.56 -1.39
CA LEU A 94 -6.73 -9.11 -2.65
C LEU A 94 -8.27 -9.05 -2.60
N TYR A 95 -8.90 -9.96 -1.85
CA TYR A 95 -10.33 -9.93 -1.54
C TYR A 95 -10.72 -8.74 -0.64
N LYS A 96 -9.94 -8.44 0.40
CA LYS A 96 -10.13 -7.24 1.23
C LYS A 96 -9.94 -5.96 0.42
N LEU A 97 -8.98 -5.94 -0.49
CA LEU A 97 -8.78 -4.84 -1.42
C LEU A 97 -9.98 -4.70 -2.35
N LEU A 98 -10.48 -5.81 -2.93
CA LEU A 98 -11.69 -5.80 -3.74
C LEU A 98 -12.89 -5.25 -2.97
N LEU A 99 -13.08 -5.64 -1.71
CA LEU A 99 -14.13 -5.09 -0.84
C LEU A 99 -13.95 -3.59 -0.60
N LEU A 100 -12.74 -3.13 -0.25
CA LEU A 100 -12.43 -1.71 -0.10
C LEU A 100 -12.74 -0.92 -1.38
N VAL A 101 -12.37 -1.49 -2.51
CA VAL A 101 -12.39 -0.86 -3.83
C VAL A 101 -13.75 -0.91 -4.50
N LEU A 102 -14.56 -1.93 -4.22
CA LEU A 102 -15.96 -2.03 -4.65
C LEU A 102 -16.87 -1.20 -3.74
N MET A 103 -16.53 -1.05 -2.46
CA MET A 103 -17.33 -0.29 -1.49
C MET A 103 -17.05 1.22 -1.56
N LEU A 104 -15.82 1.69 -1.78
CA LEU A 104 -15.51 3.13 -1.68
C LEU A 104 -16.11 3.99 -2.82
N PRO A 105 -16.00 3.68 -4.11
CA PRO A 105 -16.45 4.59 -5.16
C PRO A 105 -17.98 4.72 -5.25
N GLY A 106 -18.73 3.62 -5.04
CA GLY A 106 -20.20 3.60 -5.11
C GLY A 106 -20.90 4.06 -3.83
N ILE A 107 -20.25 3.98 -2.67
CA ILE A 107 -20.83 4.37 -1.36
C ILE A 107 -20.42 5.81 -1.00
N CYS A 108 -19.27 6.31 -1.47
CA CYS A 108 -18.80 7.64 -1.11
C CYS A 108 -19.42 8.78 -1.93
N CYS A 109 -19.93 8.52 -3.14
CA CYS A 109 -20.57 9.53 -3.99
C CYS A 109 -21.95 9.98 -3.47
N HIS A 110 -22.57 9.22 -2.55
CA HIS A 110 -23.86 9.59 -1.94
C HIS A 110 -23.68 10.00 -0.46
N VAL A 111 -24.00 11.25 -0.10
CA VAL A 111 -23.84 11.81 1.26
C VAL A 111 -24.49 10.94 2.36
N LYS A 112 -25.62 10.27 2.07
CA LYS A 112 -26.28 9.37 3.03
C LYS A 112 -25.46 8.10 3.30
N CYS A 113 -24.80 7.58 2.28
CA CYS A 113 -23.96 6.39 2.35
C CYS A 113 -22.66 6.68 3.11
N ARG A 114 -22.06 7.87 2.91
CA ARG A 114 -20.92 8.33 3.74
C ARG A 114 -21.29 8.52 5.21
N ARG A 115 -22.43 9.17 5.51
CA ARG A 115 -22.94 9.31 6.89
C ARG A 115 -23.21 7.97 7.54
N PHE A 116 -23.69 7.01 6.75
CA PHE A 116 -23.90 5.64 7.16
C PHE A 116 -22.57 4.95 7.55
N LEU A 117 -21.53 5.01 6.70
CA LEU A 117 -20.22 4.43 7.03
C LEU A 117 -19.59 5.03 8.30
N VAL A 118 -19.73 6.35 8.49
CA VAL A 118 -19.25 7.06 9.70
C VAL A 118 -20.06 6.62 10.93
N LYS A 119 -21.39 6.54 10.82
CA LYS A 119 -22.29 6.20 11.94
C LYS A 119 -22.00 4.81 12.52
N TYR A 120 -21.51 3.87 11.70
CA TYR A 120 -21.28 2.48 12.11
C TYR A 120 -19.80 2.08 12.18
N ASP A 121 -18.89 3.06 12.25
CA ASP A 121 -17.47 2.82 12.53
C ASP A 121 -16.76 1.92 11.49
N ILE A 122 -17.22 1.96 10.23
CA ILE A 122 -16.65 1.15 9.15
C ILE A 122 -15.37 1.80 8.60
N LEU A 123 -15.28 3.13 8.62
CA LEU A 123 -14.10 3.85 8.11
C LEU A 123 -12.82 3.56 8.91
N PRO A 124 -12.84 3.51 10.27
CA PRO A 124 -11.66 3.08 11.03
C PRO A 124 -11.27 1.63 10.76
N ALA A 125 -12.23 0.71 10.58
CA ALA A 125 -11.94 -0.67 10.21
C ALA A 125 -11.31 -0.78 8.80
N ILE A 126 -11.73 0.08 7.87
CA ILE A 126 -11.12 0.25 6.53
C ILE A 126 -9.68 0.76 6.65
N ASP A 127 -9.44 1.77 7.48
CA ASP A 127 -8.10 2.32 7.76
C ASP A 127 -7.18 1.23 8.34
N ASP A 128 -7.63 0.48 9.34
CA ASP A 128 -6.89 -0.63 9.95
C ASP A 128 -6.59 -1.74 8.94
N MET A 129 -7.54 -2.05 8.05
CA MET A 129 -7.35 -3.02 6.98
C MET A 129 -6.37 -2.53 5.91
N ALA A 130 -6.41 -1.25 5.54
CA ALA A 130 -5.45 -0.66 4.60
C ALA A 130 -4.03 -0.69 5.17
N VAL A 131 -3.86 -0.43 6.47
CA VAL A 131 -2.58 -0.54 7.18
C VAL A 131 -2.11 -2.00 7.26
N ALA A 132 -3.00 -2.94 7.58
CA ALA A 132 -2.64 -4.36 7.62
C ALA A 132 -2.31 -4.93 6.23
N PHE A 133 -2.88 -4.34 5.18
CA PHE A 133 -2.68 -4.78 3.79
C PHE A 133 -1.44 -4.16 3.16
N SER A 134 -1.08 -2.93 3.55
CA SER A 134 0.17 -2.33 3.10
C SER A 134 1.34 -3.23 3.50
N ASP A 135 1.34 -3.85 4.68
CA ASP A 135 2.42 -4.75 5.13
C ASP A 135 2.75 -5.91 4.15
N GLN A 136 1.85 -6.29 3.23
CA GLN A 136 2.13 -7.27 2.19
C GLN A 136 2.75 -6.63 0.94
N GLN A 137 4.04 -6.90 0.69
CA GLN A 137 4.82 -6.35 -0.42
C GLN A 137 4.19 -6.54 -1.80
N SER A 138 3.44 -7.63 -2.01
CA SER A 138 2.84 -7.98 -3.30
C SER A 138 1.56 -7.22 -3.67
N CYS A 139 1.04 -6.39 -2.78
CA CYS A 139 -0.33 -5.89 -2.86
C CYS A 139 -0.41 -4.46 -3.37
N TRP A 140 0.68 -3.71 -3.23
CA TRP A 140 0.78 -2.35 -3.72
C TRP A 140 0.52 -2.20 -5.23
N PRO A 141 1.02 -3.06 -6.13
CA PRO A 141 0.78 -2.90 -7.58
C PRO A 141 -0.71 -2.99 -7.93
N VAL A 142 -1.45 -3.84 -7.21
CA VAL A 142 -2.91 -3.98 -7.37
C VAL A 142 -3.62 -2.72 -6.86
N MET A 143 -3.22 -2.19 -5.70
CA MET A 143 -3.74 -0.93 -5.16
C MET A 143 -3.54 0.23 -6.14
N ALA A 144 -2.33 0.36 -6.69
CA ALA A 144 -1.98 1.37 -7.68
C ALA A 144 -2.80 1.24 -8.97
N SER A 145 -2.92 0.02 -9.50
CA SER A 145 -3.69 -0.25 -10.73
C SER A 145 -5.17 0.06 -10.55
N VAL A 146 -5.74 -0.32 -9.41
CA VAL A 146 -7.12 0.01 -9.05
C VAL A 146 -7.30 1.52 -8.94
N PHE A 147 -6.41 2.20 -8.24
CA PHE A 147 -6.46 3.65 -8.06
C PHE A 147 -6.48 4.37 -9.41
N LEU A 148 -5.58 3.98 -10.33
CA LEU A 148 -5.53 4.51 -11.69
C LEU A 148 -6.79 4.19 -12.50
N SER A 149 -7.41 3.02 -12.27
CA SER A 149 -8.66 2.61 -12.94
C SER A 149 -9.87 3.42 -12.45
N ILE A 150 -9.96 3.67 -11.14
CA ILE A 150 -10.98 4.55 -10.55
C ILE A 150 -10.84 5.97 -11.12
N GLU A 151 -9.61 6.45 -11.22
CA GLU A 151 -9.33 7.75 -11.82
C GLU A 151 -9.76 7.84 -13.28
N GLU A 152 -9.37 6.85 -14.08
CA GLU A 152 -9.70 6.79 -15.50
C GLU A 152 -11.21 6.77 -15.71
N HIS A 153 -11.95 5.99 -14.91
CA HIS A 153 -13.40 5.99 -14.94
C HIS A 153 -13.99 7.37 -14.63
N HIS A 154 -13.51 8.05 -13.58
CA HIS A 154 -14.00 9.40 -13.25
C HIS A 154 -13.65 10.46 -14.28
N ARG A 155 -12.58 10.27 -15.07
CA ARG A 155 -12.20 11.15 -16.19
C ARG A 155 -12.93 10.82 -17.49
N SER A 156 -13.56 9.65 -17.59
CA SER A 156 -14.30 9.22 -18.78
C SER A 156 -15.59 10.03 -18.95
N PRO A 157 -16.21 10.05 -20.15
CA PRO A 157 -17.50 10.72 -20.38
C PRO A 157 -18.65 10.19 -19.50
N ASP A 158 -18.54 8.92 -19.07
CA ASP A 158 -19.52 8.27 -18.19
C ASP A 158 -19.28 8.58 -16.71
N GLY A 159 -18.10 9.11 -16.37
CA GLY A 159 -17.74 9.51 -15.01
C GLY A 159 -18.26 10.91 -14.68
N THR A 160 -18.49 11.18 -13.39
CA THR A 160 -18.82 12.54 -12.93
C THR A 160 -17.53 13.35 -12.76
N PRO A 161 -17.28 14.41 -13.56
CA PRO A 161 -16.05 15.19 -13.45
C PRO A 161 -15.91 15.83 -12.06
N GLY A 162 -14.70 15.85 -11.52
CA GLY A 162 -14.39 16.44 -10.21
C GLY A 162 -14.80 15.62 -8.99
N THR A 163 -15.57 14.53 -9.14
CA THR A 163 -15.90 13.67 -7.98
C THR A 163 -14.71 12.83 -7.53
N TYR A 164 -13.75 12.59 -8.41
CA TYR A 164 -12.52 11.87 -8.08
C TYR A 164 -11.78 12.49 -6.89
N GLU A 165 -11.58 13.81 -6.92
CA GLU A 165 -10.87 14.56 -5.88
C GLU A 165 -11.63 14.60 -4.55
N SER A 166 -12.96 14.49 -4.60
CA SER A 166 -13.81 14.46 -3.42
C SER A 166 -13.96 13.06 -2.83
N ASN A 167 -13.88 12.01 -3.67
CA ASN A 167 -14.09 10.61 -3.32
C ASN A 167 -12.84 9.89 -2.86
N ILE A 168 -11.64 10.27 -3.33
CA ILE A 168 -10.43 9.66 -2.81
C ILE A 168 -10.18 10.17 -1.40
N GLU A 169 -10.10 9.22 -0.48
CA GLU A 169 -9.65 9.50 0.86
C GLU A 169 -8.18 9.96 0.83
N PRO A 170 -7.86 11.16 1.36
CA PRO A 170 -6.49 11.66 1.46
C PRO A 170 -5.49 10.62 1.97
N LYS A 171 -5.89 9.89 3.01
CA LYS A 171 -5.08 8.86 3.64
C LYS A 171 -4.70 7.76 2.66
N LEU A 172 -5.66 7.26 1.87
CA LEU A 172 -5.42 6.20 0.90
C LEU A 172 -4.41 6.64 -0.16
N PHE A 173 -4.57 7.86 -0.69
CA PHE A 173 -3.59 8.43 -1.63
C PHE A 173 -2.19 8.52 -1.01
N GLY A 174 -2.10 9.04 0.22
CA GLY A 174 -0.86 9.08 0.97
C GLY A 174 -0.23 7.71 1.17
N CYS A 175 -1.03 6.66 1.45
CA CYS A 175 -0.55 5.28 1.50
C CYS A 175 0.02 4.84 0.16
N ILE A 176 -0.73 5.00 -0.93
CA ILE A 176 -0.31 4.54 -2.27
C ILE A 176 1.02 5.19 -2.67
N LEU A 177 1.16 6.51 -2.50
CA LEU A 177 2.41 7.20 -2.82
C LEU A 177 3.56 6.78 -1.90
N MET A 178 3.37 6.89 -0.58
CA MET A 178 4.44 6.65 0.39
C MET A 178 4.86 5.19 0.40
N ASP A 179 3.90 4.26 0.45
CA ASP A 179 4.20 2.82 0.45
C ASP A 179 4.77 2.38 -0.89
N GLY A 180 4.31 2.97 -2.00
CA GLY A 180 4.83 2.68 -3.32
C GLY A 180 6.30 3.05 -3.43
N ILE A 181 6.63 4.32 -3.19
CA ILE A 181 8.02 4.78 -3.24
C ILE A 181 8.88 4.06 -2.19
N PHE A 182 8.37 3.86 -0.97
CA PHE A 182 9.12 3.15 0.08
C PHE A 182 9.40 1.70 -0.31
N ARG A 183 8.41 0.95 -0.82
CA ARG A 183 8.60 -0.44 -1.24
C ARG A 183 9.49 -0.56 -2.45
N VAL A 184 9.32 0.34 -3.42
CA VAL A 184 10.01 0.31 -4.70
C VAL A 184 11.42 0.88 -4.59
N TYR A 185 11.75 1.72 -3.59
CA TYR A 185 13.07 2.36 -3.52
C TYR A 185 13.75 2.39 -2.14
N ALA A 186 13.05 2.29 -1.00
CA ALA A 186 13.72 2.41 0.30
C ALA A 186 14.67 1.23 0.62
N ASN A 187 14.42 0.05 0.05
CA ASN A 187 15.31 -1.12 0.16
C ASN A 187 16.16 -1.35 -1.10
N CYS A 188 16.07 -0.48 -2.10
CA CYS A 188 16.79 -0.65 -3.38
C CYS A 188 18.27 -0.28 -3.26
N VAL A 189 18.91 -0.56 -2.14
CA VAL A 189 20.37 -0.61 -2.11
C VAL A 189 20.84 -1.86 -2.88
N GLU A 190 20.08 -2.96 -2.84
CA GLU A 190 20.54 -4.28 -3.29
C GLU A 190 19.78 -4.86 -4.49
N THR A 191 18.50 -4.54 -4.67
CA THR A 191 17.68 -5.03 -5.80
C THR A 191 17.03 -3.87 -6.55
N LEU A 192 16.87 -4.03 -7.86
CA LEU A 192 16.08 -3.09 -8.66
C LEU A 192 14.60 -3.43 -8.55
N PRO A 193 13.71 -2.44 -8.54
CA PRO A 193 12.29 -2.70 -8.58
C PRO A 193 11.87 -3.36 -9.89
N GLU A 194 10.84 -4.19 -9.84
CA GLU A 194 10.17 -4.71 -11.04
C GLU A 194 9.70 -3.55 -11.94
N GLU A 195 9.90 -3.70 -13.24
CA GLU A 195 9.60 -2.67 -14.25
C GLU A 195 8.16 -2.16 -14.16
N GLY A 196 7.17 -3.05 -14.07
CA GLY A 196 5.76 -2.67 -13.95
C GLY A 196 5.45 -1.82 -12.72
N ASN A 197 6.15 -2.03 -11.59
CA ASN A 197 5.95 -1.23 -10.38
C ASN A 197 6.52 0.19 -10.56
N ARG A 198 7.64 0.32 -11.27
CA ARG A 198 8.22 1.62 -11.64
C ARG A 198 7.27 2.38 -12.58
N GLU A 199 6.75 1.73 -13.61
CA GLU A 199 5.82 2.32 -14.56
C GLU A 199 4.54 2.82 -13.89
N LEU A 200 3.96 2.04 -12.98
CA LEU A 200 2.79 2.44 -12.18
C LEU A 200 3.08 3.68 -11.34
N LEU A 201 4.25 3.76 -10.68
CA LEU A 201 4.63 4.97 -9.95
C LEU A 201 4.77 6.18 -10.87
N VAL A 202 5.47 6.02 -12.00
CA VAL A 202 5.66 7.10 -12.97
C VAL A 202 4.30 7.63 -13.43
N GLU A 203 3.37 6.74 -13.75
CA GLU A 203 2.02 7.12 -14.16
C GLU A 203 1.26 7.88 -13.06
N ILE A 204 1.32 7.41 -11.81
CA ILE A 204 0.69 8.11 -10.68
C ILE A 204 1.29 9.52 -10.52
N PHE A 205 2.62 9.67 -10.52
CA PHE A 205 3.26 10.99 -10.35
C PHE A 205 3.00 11.92 -11.54
N LYS A 206 2.89 11.39 -12.78
CA LYS A 206 2.51 12.18 -13.96
C LYS A 206 1.07 12.70 -13.86
N ARG A 207 0.14 11.89 -13.37
CA ARG A 207 -1.26 12.29 -13.19
C ARG A 207 -1.48 13.24 -12.02
N HIS A 208 -0.64 13.15 -11.00
CA HIS A 208 -0.72 13.90 -9.74
C HIS A 208 0.60 14.62 -9.43
N PRO A 209 1.05 15.59 -10.25
CA PRO A 209 2.25 16.34 -9.92
C PRO A 209 1.97 17.25 -8.71
N ALA A 210 2.96 17.45 -7.85
CA ALA A 210 2.79 18.16 -6.58
C ALA A 210 2.26 19.60 -6.75
N SER A 211 2.54 20.22 -7.91
CA SER A 211 2.10 21.57 -8.25
C SER A 211 0.60 21.69 -8.54
N SER A 212 -0.04 20.65 -9.09
CA SER A 212 -1.47 20.65 -9.42
C SER A 212 -2.30 19.66 -8.61
N ALA A 213 -1.67 18.83 -7.78
CA ALA A 213 -2.38 17.89 -6.92
C ALA A 213 -3.36 18.63 -5.98
N PRO A 214 -4.61 18.16 -5.84
CA PRO A 214 -5.58 18.74 -4.91
C PRO A 214 -5.04 18.83 -3.48
N LEU A 215 -5.40 19.89 -2.74
CA LEU A 215 -4.97 20.09 -1.35
C LEU A 215 -5.24 18.88 -0.44
N ARG A 216 -6.32 18.15 -0.70
CA ARG A 216 -6.68 16.93 0.02
C ARG A 216 -5.65 15.81 -0.19
N MET A 217 -5.14 15.64 -1.40
CA MET A 217 -4.07 14.69 -1.69
C MET A 217 -2.73 15.13 -1.08
N GLN A 218 -2.42 16.43 -1.16
CA GLN A 218 -1.26 17.02 -0.49
C GLN A 218 -1.29 16.77 1.03
N TYR A 219 -2.46 16.96 1.66
CA TYR A 219 -2.67 16.65 3.07
C TYR A 219 -2.48 15.15 3.37
N GLY A 220 -3.02 14.29 2.51
CA GLY A 220 -2.85 12.84 2.59
C GLY A 220 -1.38 12.40 2.61
N PHE A 221 -0.58 12.95 1.69
CA PHE A 221 0.85 12.75 1.67
C PHE A 221 1.52 13.33 2.93
N TRP A 222 1.25 14.59 3.26
CA TRP A 222 1.87 15.30 4.38
C TRP A 222 1.69 14.57 5.73
N THR A 223 0.48 14.05 6.00
CA THR A 223 0.20 13.33 7.24
C THR A 223 1.00 12.04 7.41
N ARG A 224 1.53 11.48 6.32
CA ARG A 224 2.36 10.26 6.32
C ARG A 224 3.84 10.51 6.08
N ALA A 225 4.18 11.58 5.38
CA ALA A 225 5.55 11.93 5.04
C ALA A 225 6.33 12.41 6.27
N GLN A 226 7.00 11.49 6.97
CA GLN A 226 8.00 11.88 7.98
C GLN A 226 9.32 12.22 7.27
N PRO A 227 10.04 13.28 7.70
CA PRO A 227 11.29 13.68 7.05
C PRO A 227 12.31 12.53 6.92
N THR A 228 12.43 11.68 7.94
CA THR A 228 13.34 10.54 7.94
C THR A 228 13.01 9.51 6.86
N PHE A 229 11.73 9.16 6.70
CA PHE A 229 11.26 8.20 5.70
C PHE A 229 11.35 8.79 4.30
N TRP A 230 10.95 10.05 4.16
CA TRP A 230 11.06 10.77 2.90
C TRP A 230 12.51 10.81 2.40
N TYR A 231 13.47 11.15 3.27
CA TYR A 231 14.88 11.21 2.90
C TYR A 231 15.46 9.82 2.60
N MET A 232 15.04 8.79 3.35
CA MET A 232 15.42 7.41 3.07
C MET A 232 15.03 6.99 1.65
N CYS A 233 13.80 7.33 1.22
CA CYS A 233 13.33 7.05 -0.13
C CYS A 233 14.12 7.83 -1.19
N LEU A 234 14.44 9.10 -0.91
CA LEU A 234 15.25 9.93 -1.81
C LEU A 234 16.65 9.35 -2.04
N VAL A 235 17.30 8.86 -0.97
CA VAL A 235 18.59 8.15 -1.08
C VAL A 235 18.45 6.88 -1.94
N GLY A 236 17.34 6.16 -1.78
CA GLY A 236 17.01 4.99 -2.59
C GLY A 236 16.86 5.31 -4.08
N LEU A 237 16.10 6.36 -4.41
CA LEU A 237 15.91 6.87 -5.77
C LEU A 237 17.23 7.27 -6.41
N ARG A 238 18.06 8.06 -5.72
CA ARG A 238 19.39 8.48 -6.21
C ARG A 238 20.34 7.30 -6.44
N SER A 239 20.32 6.33 -5.53
CA SER A 239 21.12 5.10 -5.68
C SER A 239 20.66 4.28 -6.89
N ALA A 240 19.35 4.18 -7.13
CA ALA A 240 18.79 3.54 -8.30
C ALA A 240 19.13 4.29 -9.59
N ALA A 241 19.06 5.63 -9.58
CA ALA A 241 19.42 6.47 -10.73
C ALA A 241 20.87 6.22 -11.15
N TYR A 242 21.79 6.16 -10.19
CA TYR A 242 23.20 5.87 -10.45
C TYR A 242 23.42 4.49 -11.10
N ARG A 243 22.78 3.42 -10.57
CA ARG A 243 22.91 2.07 -11.13
C ARG A 243 22.29 1.91 -12.52
N GLU A 244 21.23 2.65 -12.78
CA GLU A 244 20.52 2.60 -14.05
C GLU A 244 21.08 3.57 -15.10
N TYR A 245 22.16 4.30 -14.79
CA TYR A 245 22.76 5.26 -15.71
C TYR A 245 23.04 4.64 -17.09
N GLY A 246 22.57 5.31 -18.15
CA GLY A 246 22.66 4.84 -19.53
C GLY A 246 21.57 3.86 -19.98
N LYS A 247 20.72 3.37 -19.07
CA LYS A 247 19.59 2.48 -19.40
C LYS A 247 18.28 3.27 -19.57
N PRO A 248 17.26 2.73 -20.26
CA PRO A 248 15.96 3.39 -20.41
C PRO A 248 15.31 3.78 -19.08
N ALA A 249 15.40 2.91 -18.07
CA ALA A 249 14.84 3.13 -16.73
C ALA A 249 15.41 4.36 -16.00
N HIS A 250 16.59 4.86 -16.37
CA HIS A 250 17.22 6.02 -15.75
C HIS A 250 16.33 7.26 -15.80
N LYS A 251 15.68 7.50 -16.94
CA LYS A 251 14.83 8.68 -17.15
C LYS A 251 13.61 8.65 -16.23
N ASP A 252 13.00 7.48 -16.07
CA ASP A 252 11.87 7.27 -15.16
C ASP A 252 12.28 7.53 -13.71
N ILE A 253 13.45 7.04 -13.30
CA ILE A 253 13.93 7.22 -11.92
C ILE A 253 14.25 8.69 -11.64
N LEU A 254 14.88 9.41 -12.57
CA LEU A 254 15.11 10.85 -12.42
C LEU A 254 13.80 11.63 -12.33
N PHE A 255 12.79 11.26 -13.13
CA PHE A 255 11.46 11.84 -13.03
C PHE A 255 10.83 11.59 -11.64
N LEU A 256 10.93 10.36 -11.13
CA LEU A 256 10.43 10.03 -9.79
C LEU A 256 11.20 10.76 -8.69
N GLU A 257 12.53 10.90 -8.80
CA GLU A 257 13.35 11.68 -7.87
C GLU A 257 12.88 13.13 -7.81
N GLN A 258 12.77 13.79 -8.96
CA GLN A 258 12.34 15.19 -9.03
C GLN A 258 10.91 15.36 -8.49
N SER A 259 10.00 14.46 -8.86
CA SER A 259 8.63 14.49 -8.36
C SER A 259 8.57 14.29 -6.83
N TRP A 260 9.39 13.38 -6.29
CA TRP A 260 9.47 13.15 -4.85
C TRP A 260 10.01 14.36 -4.08
N ILE A 261 10.95 15.09 -4.68
CA ILE A 261 11.46 16.37 -4.15
C ILE A 261 10.33 17.39 -4.05
N GLU A 262 9.60 17.61 -5.14
CA GLU A 262 8.49 18.58 -5.18
C GLU A 262 7.38 18.24 -4.18
N TRP A 263 7.04 16.95 -4.01
CA TRP A 263 6.09 16.51 -3.00
C TRP A 263 6.61 16.75 -1.57
N GLY A 264 7.92 16.55 -1.33
CA GLY A 264 8.58 16.91 -0.07
C GLY A 264 8.48 18.40 0.25
N GLU A 265 8.74 19.26 -0.73
CA GLU A 265 8.63 20.71 -0.60
C GLU A 265 7.19 21.14 -0.26
N LYS A 266 6.18 20.58 -0.93
CA LYS A 266 4.77 20.83 -0.59
C LYS A 266 4.40 20.39 0.83
N ALA A 267 5.02 19.31 1.31
CA ALA A 267 4.91 18.85 2.70
C ALA A 267 5.80 19.61 3.70
N ARG A 268 6.52 20.65 3.24
CA ARG A 268 7.47 21.46 4.04
C ARG A 268 8.62 20.63 4.63
N ILE A 269 9.07 19.63 3.88
CA ILE A 269 10.23 18.81 4.22
C ILE A 269 11.45 19.40 3.51
N ASP A 270 12.30 20.08 4.26
CA ASP A 270 13.61 20.53 3.76
C ASP A 270 14.58 19.36 3.67
N GLU A 271 15.24 19.18 2.52
CA GLU A 271 16.14 18.05 2.28
C GLU A 271 17.30 18.03 3.29
N LYS A 272 17.91 19.19 3.57
CA LYS A 272 19.07 19.27 4.47
C LYS A 272 18.70 18.87 5.89
N SER A 273 17.57 19.37 6.39
CA SER A 273 17.03 19.05 7.71
C SER A 273 16.60 17.57 7.78
N ALA A 274 15.96 17.07 6.72
CA ALA A 274 15.55 15.67 6.61
C ALA A 274 16.76 14.71 6.59
N LYS A 275 17.86 15.09 5.93
CA LYS A 275 19.14 14.39 5.95
C LYS A 275 19.71 14.26 7.36
N ILE A 276 19.84 15.39 8.08
CA ILE A 276 20.38 15.41 9.44
C ILE A 276 19.52 14.54 10.37
N LYS A 277 18.19 14.68 10.26
CA LYS A 277 17.25 13.87 11.04
C LYS A 277 17.40 12.38 10.70
N HIS A 278 17.47 12.04 9.41
CA HIS A 278 17.68 10.68 8.96
C HIS A 278 18.99 10.08 9.49
N GLU A 279 20.11 10.81 9.39
CA GLU A 279 21.42 10.33 9.89
C GLU A 279 21.40 10.09 11.41
N SER A 280 20.77 10.98 12.17
CA SER A 280 20.64 10.84 13.63
C SER A 280 19.67 9.74 14.06
N GLU A 281 18.62 9.46 13.28
CA GLU A 281 17.67 8.38 13.56
C GLU A 281 18.14 7.02 13.03
N ARG A 282 18.93 7.00 11.94
CA ARG A 282 19.43 5.76 11.32
C ARG A 282 20.24 4.91 12.29
N ILE A 283 20.99 5.54 13.19
CA ILE A 283 21.76 4.82 14.22
C ILE A 283 20.86 4.12 15.27
N ARG A 284 19.56 4.44 15.29
CA ARG A 284 18.53 3.86 16.17
C ARG A 284 17.66 2.81 15.47
N PHE A 285 17.89 2.53 14.18
CA PHE A 285 17.20 1.45 13.46
C PHE A 285 18.03 0.15 13.47
N CYS A 286 17.34 -0.97 13.69
CA CYS A 286 17.95 -2.27 13.45
C CYS A 286 18.10 -2.50 11.95
N HIS A 287 19.28 -2.90 11.52
CA HIS A 287 19.61 -3.19 10.12
C HIS A 287 19.01 -4.52 9.64
N SER A 288 18.70 -5.47 10.53
CA SER A 288 18.07 -6.73 10.12
C SER A 288 16.65 -6.49 9.60
N GLY A 289 16.40 -6.90 8.36
CA GLY A 289 15.13 -6.72 7.66
C GLY A 289 13.96 -7.31 8.44
N ASN A 290 14.20 -8.48 9.04
CA ASN A 290 13.23 -9.29 9.78
C ASN A 290 13.28 -9.09 11.31
N CYS A 291 13.88 -8.00 11.81
CA CYS A 291 13.92 -7.75 13.24
C CYS A 291 12.50 -7.58 13.81
N PRO A 292 12.07 -8.38 14.81
CA PRO A 292 10.72 -8.25 15.41
C PRO A 292 10.48 -6.90 16.09
N ARG A 293 11.56 -6.18 16.43
CA ARG A 293 11.49 -4.84 17.02
C ARG A 293 11.54 -3.72 15.97
N ARG A 294 11.84 -4.05 14.70
CA ARG A 294 11.90 -3.08 13.60
C ARG A 294 10.50 -2.74 13.10
N SER A 295 9.61 -3.73 13.02
CA SER A 295 8.20 -3.54 12.63
C SER A 295 7.36 -3.30 13.88
N GLY A 296 6.87 -2.06 14.07
CA GLY A 296 5.86 -1.77 15.08
C GLY A 296 4.54 -2.50 14.78
N ARG A 297 3.56 -2.42 15.69
CA ARG A 297 2.17 -2.77 15.35
C ARG A 297 1.73 -1.83 14.22
N GLY A 298 1.66 -2.34 12.99
CA GLY A 298 1.35 -1.55 11.79
C GLY A 298 2.54 -1.20 10.89
N GLY A 299 3.58 -2.03 10.83
CA GLY A 299 4.57 -1.98 9.73
C GLY A 299 5.61 -0.87 9.77
N GLY A 300 5.42 0.17 10.59
CA GLY A 300 6.35 1.30 10.70
C GLY A 300 7.69 0.92 11.31
N LEU A 301 8.78 1.58 10.87
CA LEU A 301 10.09 1.48 11.51
C LEU A 301 10.02 2.07 12.91
N VAL A 302 10.33 1.25 13.92
CA VAL A 302 10.39 1.71 15.32
C VAL A 302 11.82 2.09 15.69
N LEU A 303 11.99 3.30 16.22
CA LEU A 303 13.26 3.77 16.77
C LEU A 303 13.56 3.05 18.08
N SER A 304 14.75 2.50 18.23
CA SER A 304 15.20 1.94 19.51
C SER A 304 15.51 3.05 20.51
N ASP A 305 14.97 2.96 21.72
CA ASP A 305 15.35 3.83 22.85
C ASP A 305 16.68 3.45 23.48
N ARG A 306 17.21 2.27 23.14
CA ARG A 306 18.49 1.76 23.64
C ARG A 306 19.57 1.87 22.56
N PRO A 307 20.84 2.08 22.96
CA PRO A 307 21.97 1.97 22.06
C PRO A 307 21.97 0.62 21.34
N LEU A 308 22.17 0.66 20.02
CA LEU A 308 22.23 -0.53 19.18
C LEU A 308 23.68 -1.00 19.01
N LEU A 309 23.87 -2.31 18.86
CA LEU A 309 25.16 -2.93 18.59
C LEU A 309 25.66 -2.53 17.20
N ALA A 310 26.78 -1.81 17.13
CA ALA A 310 27.45 -1.49 15.88
C ALA A 310 28.11 -2.72 15.25
N CYS A 311 27.98 -2.86 13.92
CA CYS A 311 28.78 -3.83 13.18
C CYS A 311 30.27 -3.49 13.33
N ARG A 312 31.07 -4.44 13.84
CA ARG A 312 32.52 -4.24 14.03
C ARG A 312 33.30 -4.10 12.71
N GLY A 313 32.72 -4.52 11.58
CA GLY A 313 33.35 -4.43 10.26
C GLY A 313 33.20 -3.05 9.64
N CYS A 314 31.97 -2.68 9.26
CA CYS A 314 31.72 -1.40 8.59
C CYS A 314 31.48 -0.22 9.55
N GLY A 315 31.16 -0.45 10.83
CA GLY A 315 30.82 0.62 11.76
C GLY A 315 29.49 1.35 11.46
N GLU A 316 28.81 1.02 10.37
CA GLU A 316 27.58 1.69 9.91
C GLU A 316 26.32 0.96 10.36
N ALA A 317 26.22 -0.35 10.14
CA ALA A 317 25.04 -1.11 10.53
C ALA A 317 24.89 -1.21 12.06
N ARG A 318 23.65 -1.26 12.52
CA ARG A 318 23.25 -1.27 13.93
C ARG A 318 22.25 -2.38 14.17
N TYR A 319 22.36 -3.09 15.30
CA TYR A 319 21.54 -4.25 15.61
C TYR A 319 20.98 -4.18 17.02
N CYS A 320 19.74 -4.63 17.21
CA CYS A 320 19.15 -4.73 18.55
C CYS A 320 19.88 -5.73 19.46
N ASP A 321 20.44 -6.78 18.87
CA ASP A 321 21.17 -7.85 19.55
C ASP A 321 22.00 -8.67 18.54
N LYS A 322 22.77 -9.64 19.06
CA LYS A 322 23.58 -10.56 18.25
C LYS A 322 22.75 -11.45 17.32
N ILE A 323 21.48 -11.72 17.65
CA ILE A 323 20.59 -12.55 16.82
C ILE A 323 20.26 -11.78 15.54
N CYS A 324 19.85 -10.51 15.67
CA CYS A 324 19.62 -9.63 14.53
C CYS A 324 20.89 -9.45 13.68
N GLN A 325 22.05 -9.30 14.32
CA GLN A 325 23.32 -9.21 13.60
C GLN A 325 23.61 -10.46 12.77
N LYS A 326 23.51 -11.67 13.38
CA LYS A 326 23.75 -12.93 12.68
C LYS A 326 22.77 -13.13 11.52
N ARG A 327 21.50 -12.76 11.73
CA ARG A 327 20.46 -12.84 10.70
C ARG A 327 20.76 -11.92 9.52
N ALA A 328 20.97 -10.63 9.77
CA ALA A 328 21.32 -9.67 8.73
C ALA A 328 22.60 -10.07 7.98
N TRP A 329 23.57 -10.64 8.70
CA TRP A 329 24.81 -11.17 8.11
C TRP A 329 24.55 -12.26 7.06
N GLN A 330 23.55 -13.12 7.30
CA GLN A 330 23.13 -14.16 6.36
C GLN A 330 22.22 -13.61 5.25
N GLU A 331 21.52 -12.49 5.50
CA GLU A 331 20.55 -11.87 4.58
C GLU A 331 21.18 -10.95 3.51
N GLY A 332 22.51 -10.75 3.50
CA GLY A 332 23.17 -9.87 2.50
C GLY A 332 24.16 -8.87 3.09
N HIS A 333 24.15 -8.66 4.41
CA HIS A 333 25.07 -7.70 5.03
C HIS A 333 26.53 -8.13 4.87
N ARG A 334 26.82 -9.44 4.74
CA ARG A 334 28.18 -9.92 4.57
C ARG A 334 28.82 -9.36 3.29
N GLU A 335 28.05 -9.25 2.22
CA GLU A 335 28.46 -8.82 0.90
C GLU A 335 28.65 -7.29 0.85
N SER A 336 27.78 -6.54 1.54
CA SER A 336 27.84 -5.08 1.61
C SER A 336 28.75 -4.55 2.73
N CYS A 337 29.12 -5.39 3.71
CA CYS A 337 30.04 -5.04 4.77
C CYS A 337 31.46 -4.85 4.20
N ARG A 338 31.76 -3.63 3.78
CA ARG A 338 33.14 -3.18 3.55
C ARG A 338 33.85 -3.24 4.90
N ARG A 339 34.55 -4.35 5.17
CA ARG A 339 35.56 -4.36 6.22
C ARG A 339 36.55 -3.30 5.81
N LEU A 340 36.55 -2.17 6.48
CA LEU A 340 37.73 -1.32 6.45
C LEU A 340 38.89 -2.25 6.85
N PRO A 341 40.02 -2.28 6.11
CA PRO A 341 41.20 -2.93 6.62
C PRO A 341 41.41 -2.40 8.04
N ALA A 342 41.59 -3.32 9.00
CA ALA A 342 41.76 -2.95 10.39
C ALA A 342 42.84 -1.86 10.49
N PRO A 343 42.61 -0.79 11.28
CA PRO A 343 43.60 0.27 11.45
C PRO A 343 44.93 -0.28 11.96
#